data_AF-A0A2E7Y4M9-F1
#
_entry.id   AF-A0A2E7Y4M9-F1
#
_cell.length_a   1.000
_cell.length_b   1.000
_cell.length_c   1.000
_cell.angle_alpha   90.00
_cell.angle_beta   90.00
_cell.angle_gamma   90.00
#
_symmetry.space_group_name_H-M   'P 1'
#
loop_
_entity.id
_entity.type
_entity.pdbx_description
1 polymer ?
#
loop_
_entity_poly.entity_id
_entity_poly.type
_entity_poly.pdbx_seq_one_letter_code
_entity_poly.pdbx_strand_id
1 'polypeptide(L)' 'MHSYQSPSSTSEKATMLLQIGNSWAVCTRTPVPIILARFPQRLDAVRWQQDHEARVRPQAA' A
#
# COMPACT_ATOMS: atom_id res chain seq x y z
N MET A 1 -33.54 3.37 -4.98
CA MET A 1 -32.50 4.42 -4.95
C MET A 1 -31.16 3.73 -4.74
N HIS A 2 -30.26 3.82 -5.73
CA HIS A 2 -28.94 3.19 -5.67
C HIS A 2 -28.06 3.97 -4.68
N SER A 3 -27.62 3.31 -3.62
CA SER A 3 -26.61 3.83 -2.70
C SER A 3 -25.30 3.97 -3.47
N TYR A 4 -24.93 5.19 -3.83
CA TYR A 4 -23.57 5.49 -4.29
C TYR A 4 -22.62 5.20 -3.12
N GLN A 5 -21.94 4.06 -3.18
CA GLN A 5 -20.72 3.83 -2.40
C GLN A 5 -19.77 4.99 -2.72
N SER A 6 -19.48 5.82 -1.72
CA SER A 6 -18.45 6.84 -1.81
C SER A 6 -17.15 6.18 -2.30
N PRO A 7 -16.53 6.68 -3.39
CA PRO A 7 -15.25 6.16 -3.82
C PRO A 7 -14.25 6.40 -2.68
N SER A 8 -13.63 5.31 -2.26
CA SER A 8 -12.49 5.16 -1.38
C SER A 8 -11.91 6.48 -0.85
N SER A 9 -12.09 6.71 0.45
CA SER A 9 -11.18 7.53 1.26
C SER A 9 -9.77 7.30 0.71
N THR A 10 -9.18 8.33 0.10
CA THR A 10 -7.82 8.29 -0.45
C THR A 10 -6.91 7.99 0.72
N SER A 11 -6.72 6.70 0.97
CA SER A 11 -6.00 6.21 2.12
C SER A 11 -4.67 6.96 2.15
N GLU A 12 -4.36 7.70 3.22
CA GLU A 12 -3.13 8.49 3.43
C GLU A 12 -1.89 7.58 3.60
N LYS A 13 -1.92 6.45 2.92
CA LYS A 13 -0.93 5.41 2.91
C LYS A 13 0.26 5.91 2.09
N ALA A 14 1.42 5.97 2.74
CA ALA A 14 2.70 6.30 2.12
C ALA A 14 3.13 5.24 1.09
N THR A 15 2.51 4.07 1.11
CA THR A 15 2.85 2.94 0.25
C THR A 15 1.67 2.46 -0.60
N MET A 16 1.98 1.77 -1.69
CA MET A 16 1.02 1.12 -2.58
C MET A 16 1.55 -0.23 -3.07
N LEU A 17 0.63 -1.07 -3.55
CA LEU A 17 0.93 -2.37 -4.13
C LEU A 17 0.95 -2.31 -5.66
N LEU A 18 2.01 -2.84 -6.26
CA LEU A 18 2.15 -3.00 -7.71
C LEU A 18 2.35 -4.47 -8.04
N GLN A 19 1.66 -4.98 -9.06
CA GLN A 19 1.95 -6.30 -9.61
C GLN A 19 3.07 -6.17 -10.67
N ILE A 20 4.14 -6.96 -10.53
CA ILE A 20 5.28 -7.02 -11.45
C ILE A 20 5.46 -8.47 -11.89
N GLY A 21 5.08 -8.78 -13.13
CA GLY A 21 4.98 -10.15 -13.59
C GLY A 21 4.06 -10.99 -12.68
N ASN A 22 4.59 -12.09 -12.16
CA ASN A 22 3.89 -12.97 -11.22
C ASN A 22 4.13 -12.63 -9.73
N SER A 23 4.75 -11.48 -9.44
CA SER A 23 5.08 -11.04 -8.09
C SER A 23 4.37 -9.75 -7.72
N TRP A 24 4.27 -9.47 -6.42
CA TRP A 24 3.72 -8.24 -5.85
C TRP A 24 4.83 -7.44 -5.20
N ALA A 25 4.89 -6.15 -5.49
CA ALA A 25 5.83 -5.21 -4.92
C ALA A 25 5.09 -4.19 -4.05
N VAL A 26 5.64 -3.89 -2.88
CA VAL A 26 5.23 -2.74 -2.07
C VAL A 26 6.16 -1.59 -2.45
N CYS A 27 5.61 -0.43 -2.78
CA CYS A 27 6.40 0.73 -3.19
C CYS A 27 5.89 2.03 -2.58
N THR A 28 6.73 3.06 -2.55
CA THR A 28 6.35 4.41 -2.13
C THR A 28 5.41 5.06 -3.14
N ARG A 29 4.57 5.99 -2.67
CA ARG A 29 3.55 6.62 -3.51
C ARG A 29 4.01 7.85 -4.29
N THR A 30 5.24 8.36 -4.09
CA THR A 30 5.62 9.69 -4.61
C THR A 30 7.13 9.87 -4.83
N PRO A 31 7.52 10.82 -5.70
CA PRO A 31 7.03 11.02 -7.07
C PRO A 31 7.57 9.96 -8.04
N VAL A 32 8.62 9.24 -7.63
CA VAL A 32 9.15 8.06 -8.31
C VAL A 32 8.91 6.89 -7.38
N PRO A 33 8.09 5.88 -7.77
CA PRO A 33 7.83 4.73 -6.92
C PRO A 33 9.13 3.97 -6.66
N ILE A 34 9.55 3.91 -5.39
CA ILE A 34 10.69 3.10 -4.96
C ILE A 34 10.15 1.79 -4.44
N ILE A 35 10.61 0.66 -5.00
CA ILE A 35 10.26 -0.66 -4.49
C ILE A 35 10.92 -0.85 -3.13
N LEU A 36 10.09 -1.04 -2.10
CA LEU A 36 10.54 -1.29 -0.73
C LEU A 36 10.72 -2.80 -0.48
N ALA A 37 9.83 -3.62 -1.04
CA ALA A 37 9.86 -5.07 -0.88
C ALA A 37 9.12 -5.78 -2.03
N ARG A 38 9.45 -7.05 -2.30
CA ARG A 38 8.79 -7.92 -3.29
C ARG A 38 8.40 -9.25 -2.67
N PHE A 39 7.24 -9.75 -3.06
CA PHE A 39 6.64 -10.98 -2.55
C PHE A 39 6.05 -11.80 -3.70
N PRO A 40 6.15 -13.13 -3.66
CA PRO A 40 5.45 -13.98 -4.63
C PRO A 40 3.94 -13.99 -4.42
N GLN A 41 3.47 -13.84 -3.17
CA GLN A 41 2.06 -13.86 -2.83
C GLN A 41 1.55 -12.46 -2.47
N ARG A 42 0.34 -12.13 -2.92
CA ARG A 42 -0.31 -10.85 -2.63
C ARG A 42 -0.56 -10.65 -1.13
N LEU A 43 -0.95 -11.71 -0.43
CA LEU A 43 -1.30 -11.65 0.98
C LEU A 43 -0.11 -11.19 1.85
N ASP A 44 1.08 -11.70 1.57
CA ASP A 44 2.30 -11.31 2.28
C ASP A 44 2.67 -9.85 2.01
N ALA A 45 2.52 -9.41 0.75
CA ALA A 45 2.75 -8.01 0.39
C ALA A 45 1.79 -7.06 1.13
N VAL A 46 0.50 -7.44 1.27
CA VAL A 46 -0.50 -6.66 2.02
C VAL A 46 -0.15 -6.60 3.50
N ARG A 47 0.20 -7.73 4.11
CA ARG A 47 0.59 -7.79 5.53
C ARG A 47 1.81 -6.91 5.81
N TRP A 48 2.85 -7.05 4.98
CA TRP A 48 4.04 -6.23 5.10
C TRP A 48 3.72 -4.74 4.92
N GLN A 49 2.87 -4.39 3.94
CA GLN A 49 2.46 -3.01 3.69
C GLN A 49 1.79 -2.40 4.93
N GLN A 50 0.87 -3.12 5.56
CA GLN A 50 0.17 -2.69 6.76
C GLN A 50 1.12 -2.50 7.94
N ASP A 51 2.03 -3.45 8.17
CA ASP A 51 3.04 -3.36 9.23
C ASP A 51 4.00 -2.19 9.01
N HIS A 52 4.42 -1.97 7.77
CA HIS A 52 5.29 -0.86 7.39
C HIS A 52 4.60 0.49 7.63
N GLU A 53 3.34 0.63 7.20
CA GLU A 53 2.56 1.85 7.42
C GLU A 53 2.30 2.12 8.91
N ALA A 54 2.07 1.08 9.71
CA ALA A 54 1.93 1.22 11.15
C ALA A 54 3.22 1.73 11.83
N ARG A 55 4.39 1.34 11.30
CA ARG A 55 5.70 1.79 11.80
C ARG A 55 6.09 3.19 11.33
N VAL A 56 5.73 3.54 10.10
CA VAL A 56 6.11 4.81 9.47
C VAL A 56 5.13 5.94 9.81
N ARG A 57 3.91 5.62 10.28
CA ARG A 57 2.98 6.65 10.74
C ARG A 57 3.69 7.49 11.82
N PRO A 58 3.84 8.80 11.65
CA PRO A 58 4.44 9.64 12.68
C PRO A 58 3.62 9.42 13.95
N GLN A 59 4.26 8.99 15.04
CA GLN A 59 3.68 9.17 16.36
C GLN A 59 3.54 10.68 16.51
N ALA A 60 2.31 11.17 16.32
CA ALA A 60 1.98 12.54 16.66
C ALA A 60 2.37 12.72 18.13
N ALA A 61 3.39 13.53 18.35
CA ALA A 61 3.83 13.97 19.68
C ALA A 61 2.73 14.83 20.32
#